data_AF-A0A953GZX6-F1
#
_entry.id   AF-A0A953GZX6-F1
#
_cell.length_a   1.000
_cell.length_b   1.000
_cell.length_c   1.000
_cell.angle_alpha   90.00
_cell.angle_beta   90.00
_cell.angle_gamma   90.00
#
_symmetry.space_group_name_H-M   'P 1'
#
loop_
_entity.id
_entity.type
_entity.pdbx_description
1 polymer ?
#
loop_
_entity_poly.entity_id
_entity_poly.type
_entity_poly.pdbx_seq_one_letter_code
_entity_poly.pdbx_strand_id
1 'polypeptide(L)'
;MEFDWGYLLDFIEERAVVPIIGSQLLLVEVGGEKILLDRLIVRKLCEKRRMNPAFLPPNMSLTEFALQARLDRGELSSDVNSVLASCQEIVPEPLRKLAEIRDFDLFVSTTFDSLMVRALNETRFGGGTGTRQLVYSSNAVIEDIPSDADLPGEAAVYHLLGKASRSPDYAISDEDVLEFVLLLQTRRPRNLFNLLKRKYLLLIGCSFSDWLSRFFIRTAREERISKRDKYEILADNSAANDDGLVTFLEQNRSKVYRDGGAVDFVNELHKQWSARKAQASPSQPKIPTDQNYAIFLSYCSDDREKARAFKGALEEQGLYVWMDEAGIEDATRWEDEIKKNVEKARLFVALISGNAVRSHRRYLFKEWAFAAEESKLRRRDLPYLHVVSMDGTLPDTPGLPPEFAAIQWRTCPDGLPTPEFVGGVVAAVRSHKMADQGFR
;
A
#
# COMPACT_ATOMS: atom_id res chain seq x y z
N MET A 1 9.66 -14.90 -15.72
CA MET A 1 10.15 -14.73 -14.34
C MET A 1 8.90 -14.70 -13.48
N GLU A 2 8.81 -15.55 -12.47
CA GLU A 2 7.62 -15.69 -11.63
C GLU A 2 7.32 -14.38 -10.88
N PHE A 3 6.05 -14.00 -10.75
CA PHE A 3 5.67 -12.78 -10.06
C PHE A 3 6.02 -12.86 -8.57
N ASP A 4 6.78 -11.89 -8.08
CA ASP A 4 7.21 -11.87 -6.67
C ASP A 4 6.08 -11.37 -5.75
N TRP A 5 5.33 -12.33 -5.22
CA TRP A 5 4.25 -12.09 -4.27
C TRP A 5 4.75 -11.64 -2.90
N GLY A 6 5.96 -12.03 -2.46
CA GLY A 6 6.46 -11.77 -1.11
C GLY A 6 6.46 -10.28 -0.78
N TYR A 7 7.12 -9.47 -1.62
CA TYR A 7 7.18 -8.03 -1.45
C TYR A 7 5.79 -7.36 -1.48
N LEU A 8 4.90 -7.81 -2.36
CA LEU A 8 3.56 -7.22 -2.43
C LEU A 8 2.80 -7.45 -1.12
N LEU A 9 2.83 -8.68 -0.58
CA LEU A 9 2.15 -8.98 0.68
C LEU A 9 2.75 -8.18 1.84
N ASP A 10 4.08 -8.01 1.89
CA ASP A 10 4.75 -7.20 2.91
C ASP A 10 4.25 -5.74 2.87
N PHE A 11 4.21 -5.11 1.69
CA PHE A 11 3.69 -3.74 1.54
C PHE A 11 2.19 -3.62 1.87
N ILE A 12 1.41 -4.67 1.62
CA ILE A 12 0.00 -4.69 2.02
C ILE A 12 -0.10 -4.73 3.56
N GLU A 13 0.70 -5.56 4.25
CA GLU A 13 0.73 -5.62 5.73
C GLU A 13 1.13 -4.28 6.36
N GLU A 14 2.04 -3.55 5.74
CA GLU A 14 2.46 -2.21 6.13
C GLU A 14 1.43 -1.11 5.79
N ARG A 15 0.28 -1.48 5.19
CA ARG A 15 -0.75 -0.54 4.71
C ARG A 15 -0.16 0.49 3.73
N ALA A 16 0.85 0.07 2.97
CA ALA A 16 1.62 0.92 2.06
C ALA A 16 1.12 0.85 0.60
N VAL A 17 0.03 0.12 0.33
CA VAL A 17 -0.52 -0.12 -1.01
C VAL A 17 -1.91 0.51 -1.15
N VAL A 18 -2.15 1.16 -2.28
CA VAL A 18 -3.48 1.65 -2.69
C VAL A 18 -3.93 0.91 -3.94
N PRO A 19 -4.99 0.09 -3.85
CA PRO A 19 -5.63 -0.49 -5.01
C PRO A 19 -6.36 0.58 -5.83
N ILE A 20 -6.05 0.61 -7.12
CA ILE A 20 -6.75 1.40 -8.15
C ILE A 20 -7.51 0.40 -9.00
N ILE A 21 -8.83 0.34 -8.84
CA ILE A 21 -9.68 -0.70 -9.40
C ILE A 21 -10.48 -0.20 -10.60
N GLY A 22 -10.64 -1.07 -11.61
CA GLY A 22 -11.33 -0.75 -12.84
C GLY A 22 -12.40 -1.76 -13.27
N SER A 23 -12.91 -1.54 -14.49
CA SER A 23 -14.10 -2.21 -15.03
C SER A 23 -13.92 -3.72 -15.24
N GLN A 24 -12.70 -4.25 -15.43
CA GLN A 24 -12.50 -5.70 -15.63
C GLN A 24 -12.84 -6.53 -14.38
N LEU A 25 -12.91 -5.90 -13.21
CA LEU A 25 -13.33 -6.57 -11.97
C LEU A 25 -14.85 -6.64 -11.81
N LEU A 26 -15.61 -5.94 -12.65
CA LEU A 26 -17.06 -5.84 -12.56
C LEU A 26 -17.76 -6.97 -13.32
N LEU A 27 -17.34 -8.21 -13.06
CA LEU A 27 -18.00 -9.41 -13.60
C LEU A 27 -19.19 -9.78 -12.73
N VAL A 28 -20.38 -9.69 -13.32
CA VAL A 28 -21.66 -10.07 -12.71
C VAL A 28 -22.19 -11.35 -13.34
N GLU A 29 -22.87 -12.16 -12.54
CA GLU A 29 -23.46 -13.42 -13.01
C GLU A 29 -24.94 -13.21 -13.34
N VAL A 30 -25.32 -13.46 -14.60
CA VAL A 30 -26.70 -13.29 -15.07
C VAL A 30 -27.12 -14.56 -15.79
N GLY A 31 -28.08 -15.31 -15.21
CA GLY A 31 -28.56 -16.56 -15.81
C GLY A 31 -27.49 -17.65 -15.94
N GLY A 32 -26.49 -17.67 -15.05
CA GLY A 32 -25.37 -18.62 -15.06
C GLY A 32 -24.21 -18.22 -16.00
N GLU A 33 -24.31 -17.09 -16.70
CA GLU A 33 -23.23 -16.53 -17.52
C GLU A 33 -22.54 -15.37 -16.78
N LYS A 34 -21.20 -15.36 -16.79
CA LYS A 34 -20.41 -14.21 -16.29
C LYS A 34 -20.25 -13.17 -17.38
N ILE A 35 -20.78 -11.98 -17.16
CA ILE A 35 -20.69 -10.84 -18.09
C ILE A 35 -20.16 -9.60 -17.37
N LEU A 36 -19.44 -8.73 -18.10
CA LEU A 36 -19.03 -7.44 -17.57
C LEU A 36 -20.26 -6.54 -17.33
N LEU A 37 -20.23 -5.76 -16.25
CA LEU A 37 -21.29 -4.82 -15.90
C LEU A 37 -21.60 -3.86 -17.06
N ASP A 38 -20.59 -3.36 -17.76
CA ASP A 38 -20.75 -2.50 -18.93
C ASP A 38 -21.64 -3.14 -20.00
N ARG A 39 -21.46 -4.45 -20.27
CA ARG A 39 -22.30 -5.18 -21.23
C ARG A 39 -23.73 -5.36 -20.73
N LEU A 40 -23.91 -5.61 -19.44
CA LEU A 40 -25.23 -5.68 -18.83
C LEU A 40 -25.96 -4.33 -18.93
N ILE A 41 -25.24 -3.23 -18.68
CA ILE A 41 -25.78 -1.87 -18.82
C ILE A 41 -26.22 -1.64 -20.26
N VAL A 42 -25.39 -1.95 -21.26
CA VAL A 42 -25.76 -1.82 -22.68
C VAL A 42 -27.02 -2.62 -23.01
N ARG A 43 -27.11 -3.89 -22.59
CA ARG A 43 -28.32 -4.72 -22.80
C ARG A 43 -29.58 -4.05 -22.25
N LYS A 44 -29.53 -3.56 -21.00
CA LYS A 44 -30.66 -2.87 -20.35
C LYS A 44 -30.98 -1.50 -20.95
N LEU A 45 -29.98 -0.77 -21.42
CA LEU A 45 -30.18 0.50 -22.14
C LEU A 45 -30.94 0.26 -23.45
N CYS A 46 -30.59 -0.80 -24.18
CA CYS A 46 -31.29 -1.18 -25.41
C CYS A 46 -32.75 -1.52 -25.16
N GLU A 47 -33.03 -2.31 -24.12
CA GLU A 47 -34.40 -2.62 -23.69
C GLU A 47 -35.17 -1.35 -23.32
N LYS A 48 -34.58 -0.50 -22.48
CA LYS A 48 -35.20 0.75 -22.00
C LYS A 48 -35.55 1.68 -23.16
N ARG A 49 -34.64 1.82 -24.14
CA ARG A 49 -34.81 2.70 -25.31
C ARG A 49 -35.51 2.00 -26.48
N ARG A 50 -35.94 0.74 -26.32
CA ARG A 50 -36.58 -0.08 -27.37
C ARG A 50 -35.72 -0.15 -28.65
N MET A 51 -34.40 -0.15 -28.50
CA MET A 51 -33.47 -0.34 -29.60
C MET A 51 -33.46 -1.80 -30.00
N ASN A 52 -33.44 -2.08 -31.31
CA ASN A 52 -33.37 -3.46 -31.78
C ASN A 52 -31.91 -3.96 -31.63
N PRO A 53 -31.66 -4.97 -30.77
CA PRO A 53 -30.31 -5.46 -30.50
C PRO A 53 -29.65 -6.11 -31.72
N ALA A 54 -30.41 -6.48 -32.76
CA ALA A 54 -29.86 -7.03 -34.01
C ALA A 54 -28.97 -6.05 -34.78
N PHE A 55 -29.07 -4.74 -34.50
CA PHE A 55 -28.22 -3.72 -35.14
C PHE A 55 -26.97 -3.38 -34.33
N LEU A 56 -26.78 -3.99 -33.17
CA LEU A 56 -25.63 -3.73 -32.31
C LEU A 56 -24.61 -4.86 -32.45
N PRO A 57 -23.31 -4.53 -32.59
CA PRO A 57 -22.25 -5.53 -32.56
C PRO A 57 -22.36 -6.44 -31.34
N PRO A 58 -22.10 -7.75 -31.49
CA PRO A 58 -21.99 -8.64 -30.35
C PRO A 58 -20.87 -8.13 -29.43
N ASN A 59 -21.11 -8.13 -28.12
CA ASN A 59 -20.16 -7.69 -27.09
C ASN A 59 -19.82 -6.20 -27.05
N MET A 60 -20.64 -5.33 -27.66
CA MET A 60 -20.52 -3.88 -27.57
C MET A 60 -20.29 -3.38 -26.13
N SER A 61 -19.26 -2.56 -25.98
CA SER A 61 -18.94 -1.82 -24.75
C SER A 61 -19.84 -0.60 -24.57
N LEU A 62 -19.86 -0.07 -23.34
CA LEU A 62 -20.64 1.14 -23.04
C LEU A 62 -20.11 2.38 -23.81
N THR A 63 -18.79 2.48 -24.01
CA THR A 63 -18.16 3.52 -24.82
C THR A 63 -18.63 3.46 -26.28
N GLU A 64 -18.61 2.28 -26.89
CA GLU A 64 -19.09 2.09 -28.26
C GLU A 64 -20.59 2.38 -28.38
N PHE A 65 -21.38 1.99 -27.37
CA PHE A 65 -22.80 2.33 -27.31
C PHE A 65 -23.01 3.84 -27.27
N ALA A 66 -22.25 4.57 -26.44
CA ALA A 66 -22.34 6.03 -26.34
C ALA A 66 -22.12 6.72 -27.70
N LEU A 67 -21.16 6.23 -28.49
CA LEU A 67 -20.88 6.75 -29.84
C LEU A 67 -22.03 6.48 -30.83
N GLN A 68 -22.69 5.33 -30.72
CA GLN A 68 -23.73 4.91 -31.67
C GLN A 68 -25.14 5.41 -31.31
N ALA A 69 -25.43 5.56 -30.01
CA ALA A 69 -26.77 5.87 -29.52
C ALA A 69 -27.25 7.29 -29.87
N ARG A 70 -26.33 8.20 -30.26
CA ARG A 70 -26.61 9.61 -30.57
C ARG A 70 -27.40 10.35 -29.47
N LEU A 71 -27.22 9.93 -28.22
CA LEU A 71 -27.79 10.58 -27.04
C LEU A 71 -26.90 11.75 -26.64
N ASP A 72 -27.49 12.81 -26.09
CA ASP A 72 -26.68 13.81 -25.39
C ASP A 72 -26.12 13.24 -24.07
N ARG A 73 -25.06 13.86 -23.54
CA ARG A 73 -24.40 13.41 -22.30
C ARG A 73 -25.38 13.31 -21.12
N GLY A 74 -26.30 14.26 -20.98
CA GLY A 74 -27.25 14.29 -19.86
C GLY A 74 -28.27 13.15 -19.94
N GLU A 75 -28.81 12.89 -21.13
CA GLU A 75 -29.70 11.76 -21.38
C GLU A 75 -29.02 10.42 -21.09
N LEU A 76 -27.80 10.23 -21.61
CA LEU A 76 -27.03 9.00 -21.40
C LEU A 76 -26.72 8.80 -19.91
N SER A 77 -26.28 9.84 -19.21
CA SER A 77 -26.00 9.75 -17.77
C SER A 77 -27.25 9.45 -16.94
N SER A 78 -28.38 10.09 -17.24
CA SER A 78 -29.64 9.81 -16.56
C SER A 78 -30.08 8.36 -16.77
N ASP A 79 -29.92 7.84 -17.98
CA ASP A 79 -30.24 6.46 -18.32
C ASP A 79 -29.35 5.43 -17.65
N VAL A 80 -28.03 5.62 -17.72
CA VAL A 80 -27.05 4.73 -17.07
C VAL A 80 -27.33 4.67 -15.58
N ASN A 81 -27.54 5.81 -14.91
CA ASN A 81 -27.88 5.85 -13.49
C ASN A 81 -29.21 5.12 -13.18
N SER A 82 -30.22 5.28 -14.03
CA SER A 82 -31.49 4.56 -13.89
C SER A 82 -31.34 3.06 -14.11
N VAL A 83 -30.52 2.62 -15.06
CA VAL A 83 -30.24 1.21 -15.33
C VAL A 83 -29.47 0.59 -14.16
N LEU A 84 -28.43 1.27 -13.67
CA LEU A 84 -27.67 0.84 -12.49
C LEU A 84 -28.55 0.66 -11.26
N ALA A 85 -29.49 1.59 -11.02
CA ALA A 85 -30.45 1.47 -9.93
C ALA A 85 -31.37 0.23 -10.07
N SER A 86 -31.64 -0.21 -11.29
CA SER A 86 -32.42 -1.43 -11.57
C SER A 86 -31.60 -2.71 -11.53
N CYS A 87 -30.27 -2.61 -11.62
CA CYS A 87 -29.34 -3.72 -11.45
C CYS A 87 -29.15 -3.99 -9.96
N GLN A 88 -30.18 -4.47 -9.27
CA GLN A 88 -30.04 -4.95 -7.90
C GLN A 88 -29.10 -6.18 -7.86
N GLU A 89 -28.17 -6.12 -6.91
CA GLU A 89 -27.67 -7.26 -6.11
C GLU A 89 -26.81 -8.37 -6.74
N ILE A 90 -25.64 -8.06 -7.32
CA ILE A 90 -24.48 -8.95 -7.17
C ILE A 90 -23.22 -8.11 -6.99
N VAL A 91 -22.60 -8.18 -5.82
CA VAL A 91 -21.22 -7.70 -5.64
C VAL A 91 -20.29 -8.74 -6.29
N PRO A 92 -19.49 -8.35 -7.31
CA PRO A 92 -18.55 -9.25 -7.95
C PRO A 92 -17.60 -9.90 -6.94
N GLU A 93 -17.34 -11.19 -7.15
CA GLU A 93 -16.45 -11.98 -6.30
C GLU A 93 -15.03 -11.38 -6.16
N PRO A 94 -14.41 -10.81 -7.21
CA PRO A 94 -13.13 -10.13 -7.06
C PRO A 94 -13.17 -8.94 -6.10
N LEU A 95 -14.26 -8.16 -6.09
CA LEU A 95 -14.38 -7.02 -5.17
C LEU A 95 -14.58 -7.48 -3.72
N ARG A 96 -15.28 -8.61 -3.49
CA ARG A 96 -15.39 -9.22 -2.15
C ARG A 96 -14.04 -9.67 -1.64
N LYS A 97 -13.25 -10.37 -2.46
CA LYS A 97 -11.88 -10.77 -2.13
C LYS A 97 -10.99 -9.58 -1.74
N LEU A 98 -11.04 -8.50 -2.52
CA LEU A 98 -10.32 -7.27 -2.18
C LEU A 98 -10.84 -6.64 -0.88
N ALA A 99 -12.15 -6.67 -0.64
CA ALA A 99 -12.74 -6.16 0.60
C ALA A 99 -12.33 -6.98 1.83
N GLU A 100 -12.05 -8.28 1.70
CA GLU A 100 -11.57 -9.13 2.80
C GLU A 100 -10.15 -8.77 3.27
N ILE A 101 -9.33 -8.18 2.40
CA ILE A 101 -7.97 -7.72 2.73
C ILE A 101 -8.06 -6.39 3.51
N ARG A 102 -8.23 -6.50 4.84
CA ARG A 102 -8.44 -5.36 5.76
C ARG A 102 -7.28 -4.37 5.88
N ASP A 103 -6.11 -4.69 5.33
CA ASP A 103 -4.93 -3.83 5.35
C ASP A 103 -4.90 -2.83 4.18
N PHE A 104 -5.91 -2.87 3.29
CA PHE A 104 -6.23 -1.76 2.39
C PHE A 104 -7.18 -0.76 3.06
N ASP A 105 -6.67 0.46 3.33
CA ASP A 105 -7.45 1.56 3.90
C ASP A 105 -8.19 2.39 2.84
N LEU A 106 -7.60 2.51 1.64
CA LEU A 106 -8.13 3.31 0.55
C LEU A 106 -8.19 2.50 -0.74
N PHE A 107 -9.34 2.55 -1.40
CA PHE A 107 -9.51 2.13 -2.78
C PHE A 107 -9.76 3.37 -3.65
N VAL A 108 -9.07 3.45 -4.78
CA VAL A 108 -9.40 4.42 -5.83
C VAL A 108 -10.16 3.69 -6.92
N SER A 109 -11.39 4.09 -7.20
CA SER A 109 -12.17 3.52 -8.30
C SER A 109 -12.03 4.39 -9.54
N THR A 110 -11.78 3.75 -10.68
CA THR A 110 -11.87 4.37 -12.01
C THR A 110 -13.20 4.05 -12.70
N THR A 111 -14.20 3.59 -11.94
CA THR A 111 -15.55 3.27 -12.43
C THR A 111 -16.60 4.10 -11.70
N PHE A 112 -17.75 4.29 -12.35
CA PHE A 112 -18.84 5.14 -11.85
C PHE A 112 -19.82 4.42 -10.91
N ASP A 113 -19.74 3.10 -10.77
CA ASP A 113 -20.64 2.32 -9.92
C ASP A 113 -20.32 2.48 -8.42
N SER A 114 -20.98 1.70 -7.55
CA SER A 114 -20.72 1.71 -6.10
C SER A 114 -20.50 0.30 -5.53
N LEU A 115 -20.09 -0.66 -6.37
CA LEU A 115 -19.93 -2.07 -6.01
C LEU A 115 -18.77 -2.27 -5.04
N MET A 116 -17.68 -1.51 -5.13
CA MET A 116 -16.58 -1.62 -4.13
C MET A 116 -17.02 -1.13 -2.75
N VAL A 117 -17.76 -0.02 -2.69
CA VAL A 117 -18.34 0.49 -1.42
C VAL A 117 -19.27 -0.55 -0.81
N ARG A 118 -20.10 -1.19 -1.63
CA ARG A 118 -20.96 -2.29 -1.20
C ARG A 118 -20.17 -3.50 -0.72
N ALA A 119 -19.13 -3.91 -1.45
CA ALA A 119 -18.26 -5.02 -1.06
C ALA A 119 -17.63 -4.77 0.32
N LEU A 120 -17.15 -3.55 0.58
CA LEU A 120 -16.60 -3.16 1.87
C LEU A 120 -17.67 -3.13 2.96
N ASN A 121 -18.85 -2.57 2.70
CA ASN A 121 -19.95 -2.55 3.65
C ASN A 121 -20.41 -3.97 4.04
N GLU A 122 -20.65 -4.84 3.05
CA GLU A 122 -21.04 -6.24 3.27
C GLU A 122 -19.97 -7.01 4.06
N THR A 123 -18.68 -6.84 3.70
CA THR A 123 -17.58 -7.66 4.23
C THR A 123 -17.01 -7.14 5.57
N ARG A 124 -16.90 -5.81 5.72
CA ARG A 124 -16.22 -5.18 6.86
C ARG A 124 -17.18 -4.60 7.90
N PHE A 125 -18.40 -4.25 7.50
CA PHE A 125 -19.35 -3.51 8.34
C PHE A 125 -20.72 -4.21 8.49
N GLY A 126 -20.81 -5.50 8.17
CA GLY A 126 -22.04 -6.28 8.33
C GLY A 126 -23.23 -5.76 7.51
N GLY A 127 -22.96 -5.11 6.37
CA GLY A 127 -23.96 -4.46 5.52
C GLY A 127 -24.31 -3.02 5.90
N GLY A 128 -23.77 -2.48 6.99
CA GLY A 128 -23.95 -1.08 7.40
C GLY A 128 -23.19 -0.07 6.52
N THR A 129 -23.48 1.22 6.68
CA THR A 129 -22.83 2.31 5.93
C THR A 129 -21.53 2.79 6.59
N GLY A 130 -20.57 1.89 6.76
CA GLY A 130 -19.29 2.20 7.43
C GLY A 130 -18.18 2.70 6.49
N THR A 131 -18.30 2.46 5.19
CA THR A 131 -17.29 2.87 4.20
C THR A 131 -17.42 4.35 3.86
N ARG A 132 -16.32 5.11 4.00
CA ARG A 132 -16.26 6.50 3.53
C ARG A 132 -16.25 6.53 2.01
N GLN A 133 -17.19 7.23 1.39
CA GLN A 133 -17.27 7.40 -0.06
C GLN A 133 -16.97 8.85 -0.41
N LEU A 134 -16.01 9.07 -1.31
CA LEU A 134 -15.61 10.38 -1.83
C LEU A 134 -15.68 10.37 -3.34
N VAL A 135 -16.07 11.49 -3.96
CA VAL A 135 -16.27 11.59 -5.41
C VAL A 135 -15.54 12.79 -5.99
N TYR A 136 -14.72 12.55 -7.00
CA TYR A 136 -14.15 13.63 -7.79
C TYR A 136 -15.20 14.19 -8.75
N SER A 137 -15.34 15.50 -8.78
CA SER A 137 -16.28 16.22 -9.64
C SER A 137 -15.54 17.11 -10.64
N SER A 138 -15.98 17.08 -11.89
CA SER A 138 -15.47 17.93 -12.96
C SER A 138 -16.01 19.36 -12.88
N ASN A 139 -17.16 19.58 -12.24
CA ASN A 139 -17.87 20.86 -12.28
C ASN A 139 -18.27 21.43 -10.91
N ALA A 140 -18.10 20.67 -9.83
CA ALA A 140 -18.38 21.09 -8.46
C ALA A 140 -17.10 21.26 -7.62
N VAL A 141 -17.28 21.51 -6.33
CA VAL A 141 -16.20 21.53 -5.35
C VAL A 141 -15.62 20.13 -5.23
N ILE A 142 -14.28 20.04 -5.24
CA ILE A 142 -13.57 18.77 -5.16
C ILE A 142 -13.64 18.25 -3.73
N GLU A 143 -14.17 17.04 -3.58
CA GLU A 143 -14.00 16.26 -2.35
C GLU A 143 -12.57 15.73 -2.29
N ASP A 144 -11.94 15.84 -1.12
CA ASP A 144 -10.58 15.35 -0.89
C ASP A 144 -10.56 14.50 0.38
N ILE A 145 -9.56 13.64 0.50
CA ILE A 145 -9.32 12.91 1.74
C ILE A 145 -8.80 13.88 2.83
N PRO A 146 -8.95 13.55 4.12
CA PRO A 146 -8.41 14.37 5.23
C PRO A 146 -6.90 14.62 5.12
N SER A 147 -6.43 15.76 5.63
CA SER A 147 -5.04 16.24 5.50
C SER A 147 -4.03 15.55 6.42
N ASP A 148 -4.48 14.93 7.52
CA ASP A 148 -3.61 14.36 8.54
C ASP A 148 -3.63 12.83 8.53
N ALA A 149 -2.45 12.27 8.21
CA ALA A 149 -1.90 10.95 8.50
C ALA A 149 -2.84 9.73 8.46
N ASP A 150 -2.68 8.90 7.40
CA ASP A 150 -3.23 7.55 7.19
C ASP A 150 -4.69 7.36 7.64
N LEU A 151 -5.62 7.27 6.68
CA LEU A 151 -7.04 6.93 6.90
C LEU A 151 -7.18 5.95 8.09
N PRO A 152 -7.69 6.39 9.24
CA PRO A 152 -7.48 5.70 10.52
C PRO A 152 -8.36 4.45 10.59
N GLY A 153 -7.95 3.36 9.95
CA GLY A 153 -8.67 2.09 9.89
C GLY A 153 -10.07 2.14 9.25
N GLU A 154 -10.51 3.31 8.78
CA GLU A 154 -11.78 3.53 8.10
C GLU A 154 -11.60 3.25 6.61
N ALA A 155 -12.24 2.19 6.12
CA ALA A 155 -12.22 1.86 4.70
C ALA A 155 -12.83 3.01 3.88
N ALA A 156 -12.07 3.50 2.89
CA ALA A 156 -12.50 4.58 2.01
C ALA A 156 -12.48 4.14 0.54
N VAL A 157 -13.42 4.67 -0.24
CA VAL A 157 -13.44 4.57 -1.70
C VAL A 157 -13.48 5.98 -2.29
N TYR A 158 -12.52 6.28 -3.14
CA TYR A 158 -12.45 7.53 -3.89
C TYR A 158 -12.79 7.29 -5.37
N HIS A 159 -13.90 7.84 -5.86
CA HIS A 159 -14.33 7.73 -7.25
C HIS A 159 -13.63 8.80 -8.09
N LEU A 160 -12.54 8.42 -8.75
CA LEU A 160 -11.67 9.35 -9.45
C LEU A 160 -12.25 9.87 -10.77
N LEU A 161 -13.07 9.06 -11.43
CA LEU A 161 -13.74 9.39 -12.69
C LEU A 161 -15.24 9.67 -12.48
N GLY A 162 -15.58 10.21 -11.31
CA GLY A 162 -16.95 10.50 -10.90
C GLY A 162 -17.76 9.25 -10.52
N LYS A 163 -19.00 9.49 -10.08
CA LYS A 163 -19.95 8.47 -9.66
C LYS A 163 -21.27 8.66 -10.42
N ALA A 164 -21.88 7.55 -10.81
CA ALA A 164 -23.15 7.55 -11.52
C ALA A 164 -24.21 8.36 -10.76
N SER A 165 -24.77 9.32 -11.48
CA SER A 165 -25.86 10.17 -11.01
C SER A 165 -26.72 10.59 -12.20
N ARG A 166 -27.79 11.35 -11.96
CA ARG A 166 -28.59 11.92 -13.06
C ARG A 166 -27.88 13.09 -13.76
N SER A 167 -26.79 13.60 -13.18
CA SER A 167 -25.94 14.65 -13.76
C SER A 167 -24.78 14.02 -14.53
N PRO A 168 -24.37 14.60 -15.69
CA PRO A 168 -23.23 14.11 -16.46
C PRO A 168 -21.88 14.53 -15.85
N ASP A 169 -21.66 14.11 -14.60
CA ASP A 169 -20.42 14.36 -13.84
C ASP A 169 -19.70 13.05 -13.46
N TYR A 170 -19.58 12.16 -14.43
CA TYR A 170 -18.84 10.91 -14.34
C TYR A 170 -18.51 10.38 -15.74
N ALA A 171 -17.47 9.56 -15.85
CA ALA A 171 -16.98 9.12 -17.14
C ALA A 171 -17.73 7.91 -17.69
N ILE A 172 -18.29 8.02 -18.89
CA ILE A 172 -18.94 6.93 -19.62
C ILE A 172 -18.17 6.61 -20.91
N SER A 173 -17.66 7.64 -21.58
CA SER A 173 -16.95 7.55 -22.85
C SER A 173 -15.46 7.88 -22.71
N ASP A 174 -14.68 7.57 -23.74
CA ASP A 174 -13.25 7.93 -23.79
C ASP A 174 -13.04 9.45 -23.73
N GLU A 175 -13.97 10.24 -24.30
CA GLU A 175 -13.93 11.71 -24.21
C GLU A 175 -14.08 12.18 -22.76
N ASP A 176 -14.99 11.56 -21.99
CA ASP A 176 -15.12 11.87 -20.58
C ASP A 176 -13.83 11.49 -19.82
N VAL A 177 -13.30 10.28 -20.04
CA VAL A 177 -12.07 9.82 -19.36
C VAL A 177 -10.90 10.77 -19.64
N LEU A 178 -10.76 11.24 -20.89
CA LEU A 178 -9.75 12.22 -21.27
C LEU A 178 -9.94 13.54 -20.51
N GLU A 179 -11.17 14.06 -20.43
CA GLU A 179 -11.48 15.29 -19.71
C GLU A 179 -11.15 15.16 -18.22
N PHE A 180 -11.56 14.06 -17.58
CA PHE A 180 -11.24 13.80 -16.17
C PHE A 180 -9.72 13.75 -15.93
N VAL A 181 -8.97 13.01 -16.77
CA VAL A 181 -7.51 12.91 -16.63
C VAL A 181 -6.82 14.26 -16.86
N LEU A 182 -7.32 15.08 -17.79
CA LEU A 182 -6.82 16.44 -18.01
C LEU A 182 -7.09 17.33 -16.78
N LEU A 183 -8.31 17.29 -16.25
CA LEU A 183 -8.68 18.07 -15.07
C LEU A 183 -7.85 17.67 -13.83
N LEU A 184 -7.45 16.41 -13.67
CA LEU A 184 -6.57 15.99 -12.57
C LEU A 184 -5.17 16.61 -12.61
N GLN A 185 -4.77 17.22 -13.74
CA GLN A 185 -3.52 17.97 -13.85
C GLN A 185 -3.67 19.41 -13.34
N THR A 186 -4.85 20.02 -13.48
CA THR A 186 -5.09 21.44 -13.14
C THR A 186 -5.89 21.62 -11.84
N ARG A 187 -6.77 20.68 -11.52
CA ARG A 187 -7.73 20.69 -10.42
C ARG A 187 -7.58 19.43 -9.56
N ARG A 188 -6.37 19.21 -9.06
CA ARG A 188 -6.01 17.99 -8.33
C ARG A 188 -6.48 17.99 -6.86
N PRO A 189 -7.08 16.90 -6.35
CA PRO A 189 -7.26 16.69 -4.90
C PRO A 189 -5.88 16.50 -4.26
N ARG A 190 -5.46 17.49 -3.47
CA ARG A 190 -4.09 17.61 -2.97
C ARG A 190 -3.74 16.47 -2.03
N ASN A 191 -4.62 16.14 -1.09
CA ASN A 191 -4.32 15.13 -0.07
C ASN A 191 -4.29 13.74 -0.70
N LEU A 192 -5.25 13.42 -1.58
CA LEU A 192 -5.26 12.17 -2.31
C LEU A 192 -3.96 11.95 -3.08
N PHE A 193 -3.53 12.91 -3.89
CA PHE A 193 -2.34 12.73 -4.71
C PHE A 193 -1.04 12.75 -3.91
N ASN A 194 -0.99 13.49 -2.79
CA ASN A 194 0.11 13.39 -1.84
C ASN A 194 0.21 11.98 -1.23
N LEU A 195 -0.92 11.33 -0.95
CA LEU A 195 -0.96 9.95 -0.49
C LEU A 195 -0.55 8.98 -1.61
N LEU A 196 -1.13 9.10 -2.81
CA LEU A 196 -0.79 8.24 -3.95
C LEU A 196 0.70 8.33 -4.29
N LYS A 197 1.32 9.50 -4.21
CA LYS A 197 2.76 9.68 -4.44
C LYS A 197 3.63 8.86 -3.48
N ARG A 198 3.17 8.61 -2.26
CA ARG A 198 3.93 7.96 -1.17
C ARG A 198 3.64 6.46 -1.02
N LYS A 199 2.58 5.95 -1.65
CA LYS A 199 2.15 4.55 -1.56
C LYS A 199 2.49 3.79 -2.85
N TYR A 200 2.65 2.47 -2.74
CA TYR A 200 2.66 1.59 -3.91
C TYR A 200 1.25 1.58 -4.51
N LEU A 201 1.15 1.61 -5.84
CA LEU A 201 -0.15 1.62 -6.51
C LEU A 201 -0.37 0.26 -7.16
N LEU A 202 -1.55 -0.30 -6.94
CA LEU A 202 -1.93 -1.57 -7.52
C LEU A 202 -3.08 -1.33 -8.50
N LEU A 203 -2.76 -1.19 -9.78
CA LEU A 203 -3.74 -0.94 -10.84
C LEU A 203 -4.30 -2.28 -11.31
N ILE A 204 -5.59 -2.51 -11.07
CA ILE A 204 -6.27 -3.78 -11.32
C ILE A 204 -7.45 -3.54 -12.25
N GLY A 205 -7.34 -4.00 -13.49
CA GLY A 205 -8.45 -4.02 -14.44
C GLY A 205 -8.94 -2.64 -14.90
N CYS A 206 -8.09 -1.61 -14.86
CA CYS A 206 -8.41 -0.24 -15.29
C CYS A 206 -8.77 -0.13 -16.78
N SER A 207 -8.35 -1.09 -17.61
CA SER A 207 -8.52 -1.09 -19.07
C SER A 207 -8.02 0.17 -19.77
N PHE A 208 -7.04 0.87 -19.18
CA PHE A 208 -6.46 2.04 -19.80
C PHE A 208 -5.64 1.63 -21.03
N SER A 209 -5.77 2.39 -22.12
CA SER A 209 -4.87 2.27 -23.26
C SER A 209 -3.43 2.59 -22.86
N ASP A 210 -2.44 2.21 -23.69
CA ASP A 210 -1.02 2.44 -23.44
C ASP A 210 -0.73 3.87 -22.96
N TRP A 211 -1.06 4.86 -23.77
CA TRP A 211 -0.81 6.26 -23.42
C TRP A 211 -1.59 6.73 -22.20
N LEU A 212 -2.84 6.30 -22.04
CA LEU A 212 -3.64 6.68 -20.88
C LEU A 212 -3.03 6.13 -19.59
N SER A 213 -2.53 4.90 -19.60
CA SER A 213 -1.79 4.31 -18.48
C SER A 213 -0.55 5.14 -18.13
N ARG A 214 0.24 5.54 -19.14
CA ARG A 214 1.44 6.38 -18.93
C ARG A 214 1.09 7.74 -18.33
N PHE A 215 0.08 8.41 -18.88
CA PHE A 215 -0.37 9.71 -18.38
C PHE A 215 -0.93 9.62 -16.96
N PHE A 216 -1.71 8.57 -16.68
CA PHE A 216 -2.25 8.32 -15.36
C PHE A 216 -1.14 8.15 -14.32
N ILE A 217 -0.18 7.24 -14.58
CA ILE A 217 0.96 7.01 -13.69
C ILE A 217 1.77 8.29 -13.50
N ARG A 218 2.04 9.02 -14.59
CA ARG A 218 2.75 10.31 -14.53
C ARG A 218 2.00 11.34 -13.68
N THR A 219 0.67 11.35 -13.75
CA THR A 219 -0.20 12.27 -13.01
C THR A 219 -0.23 11.91 -11.53
N ALA A 220 -0.36 10.64 -11.20
CA ALA A 220 -0.35 10.13 -9.82
C ALA A 220 0.98 10.34 -9.10
N ARG A 221 2.11 10.30 -9.83
CA ARG A 221 3.45 10.41 -9.24
C ARG A 221 4.02 11.81 -9.12
N GLU A 222 3.49 12.76 -9.87
CA GLU A 222 3.95 14.17 -9.95
C GLU A 222 5.38 14.38 -10.49
N GLU A 223 6.30 13.48 -10.18
CA GLU A 223 7.69 13.45 -10.63
C GLU A 223 7.85 12.65 -11.92
N ARG A 224 9.04 12.71 -12.52
CA ARG A 224 9.37 11.82 -13.65
C ARG A 224 9.28 10.38 -13.16
N ILE A 225 8.69 9.52 -13.98
CA ILE A 225 8.54 8.09 -13.68
C ILE A 225 9.91 7.50 -13.28
N SER A 226 10.99 7.82 -14.00
CA SER A 226 12.34 7.35 -13.69
C SER A 226 12.94 7.81 -12.34
N LYS A 227 12.33 8.76 -11.62
CA LYS A 227 12.87 9.36 -10.38
C LYS A 227 12.07 9.00 -9.12
N ARG A 228 11.03 8.17 -9.23
CA ARG A 228 10.16 7.83 -8.10
C ARG A 228 10.73 6.67 -7.27
N ASP A 229 10.49 6.72 -5.95
CA ASP A 229 10.85 5.64 -5.02
C ASP A 229 9.76 4.54 -4.94
N LYS A 230 8.50 4.89 -5.21
CA LYS A 230 7.36 3.95 -5.17
C LYS A 230 6.90 3.64 -6.58
N TYR A 231 6.72 2.35 -6.86
CA TYR A 231 6.33 1.84 -8.17
C TYR A 231 4.89 1.32 -8.19
N GLU A 232 4.43 1.03 -9.40
CA GLU A 232 3.11 0.49 -9.66
C GLU A 232 3.20 -0.99 -10.02
N ILE A 233 2.18 -1.73 -9.62
CA ILE A 233 1.93 -3.08 -10.09
C ILE A 233 0.67 -3.01 -10.96
N LEU A 234 0.77 -3.50 -12.19
CA LEU A 234 -0.35 -3.52 -13.13
C LEU A 234 -0.80 -4.97 -13.34
N ALA A 235 -2.08 -5.21 -13.10
CA ALA A 235 -2.76 -6.47 -13.39
C ALA A 235 -3.99 -6.16 -14.26
N ASP A 236 -3.81 -6.30 -15.57
CA ASP A 236 -4.82 -5.92 -16.56
C ASP A 236 -4.72 -6.83 -17.79
N ASN A 237 -5.87 -7.25 -18.31
CA ASN A 237 -5.95 -8.15 -19.46
C ASN A 237 -5.32 -7.56 -20.72
N SER A 238 -5.39 -6.24 -20.90
CA SER A 238 -4.87 -5.54 -22.08
C SER A 238 -3.39 -5.20 -21.91
N ALA A 239 -2.99 -4.75 -20.72
CA ALA A 239 -1.62 -4.34 -20.48
C ALA A 239 -0.61 -5.48 -20.62
N ALA A 240 -0.96 -6.70 -20.21
CA ALA A 240 -0.08 -7.87 -20.33
C ALA A 240 0.20 -8.27 -21.80
N ASN A 241 -0.64 -7.85 -22.75
CA ASN A 241 -0.54 -8.16 -24.17
C ASN A 241 0.05 -7.01 -25.01
N ASP A 242 0.40 -5.89 -24.40
CA ASP A 242 1.04 -4.74 -25.08
C ASP A 242 2.53 -4.72 -24.75
N ASP A 243 3.34 -5.34 -25.62
CA ASP A 243 4.79 -5.41 -25.45
C ASP A 243 5.45 -4.03 -25.28
N GLY A 244 4.91 -3.00 -25.93
CA GLY A 244 5.42 -1.63 -25.87
C GLY A 244 5.19 -1.01 -24.50
N LEU A 245 3.97 -1.10 -23.98
CA LEU A 245 3.61 -0.65 -22.64
C LEU A 245 4.38 -1.43 -21.58
N VAL A 246 4.44 -2.76 -21.69
CA VAL A 246 5.13 -3.63 -20.72
C VAL A 246 6.61 -3.29 -20.65
N THR A 247 7.28 -3.19 -21.81
CA THR A 247 8.69 -2.82 -21.88
C THR A 247 8.92 -1.45 -21.25
N PHE A 248 8.06 -0.47 -21.56
CA PHE A 248 8.14 0.85 -20.96
C PHE A 248 8.01 0.81 -19.42
N LEU A 249 7.03 0.07 -18.90
CA LEU A 249 6.75 -0.05 -17.47
C LEU A 249 7.91 -0.71 -16.73
N GLU A 250 8.41 -1.84 -17.23
CA GLU A 250 9.50 -2.60 -16.60
C GLU A 250 10.83 -1.85 -16.62
N GLN A 251 11.17 -1.19 -17.74
CA GLN A 251 12.33 -0.29 -17.81
C GLN A 251 12.25 0.85 -16.79
N ASN A 252 11.04 1.20 -16.39
CA ASN A 252 10.75 2.23 -15.40
C ASN A 252 10.38 1.66 -14.04
N ARG A 253 10.82 0.44 -13.69
CA ARG A 253 10.63 -0.21 -12.38
C ARG A 253 9.19 -0.57 -11.99
N SER A 254 8.20 -0.33 -12.86
CA SER A 254 6.84 -0.86 -12.64
C SER A 254 6.85 -2.38 -12.84
N LYS A 255 5.97 -3.09 -12.14
CA LYS A 255 5.77 -4.53 -12.33
C LYS A 255 4.50 -4.78 -13.10
N VAL A 256 4.52 -5.70 -14.05
CA VAL A 256 3.34 -6.16 -14.77
C VAL A 256 3.08 -7.62 -14.41
N TYR A 257 1.87 -7.92 -13.96
CA TYR A 257 1.43 -9.29 -13.77
C TYR A 257 1.10 -9.91 -15.13
N ARG A 258 1.78 -11.01 -15.47
CA ARG A 258 1.68 -11.67 -16.77
C ARG A 258 1.05 -13.07 -16.72
N ASP A 259 0.77 -13.60 -15.53
CA ASP A 259 0.30 -14.97 -15.32
C ASP A 259 -1.23 -15.10 -15.40
N GLY A 260 -1.93 -14.10 -15.95
CA GLY A 260 -3.38 -14.08 -16.10
C GLY A 260 -3.95 -12.67 -16.20
N GLY A 261 -5.26 -12.58 -16.13
CA GLY A 261 -6.00 -11.31 -16.15
C GLY A 261 -6.11 -10.65 -14.78
N ALA A 262 -6.82 -9.51 -14.75
CA ALA A 262 -7.10 -8.75 -13.52
C ALA A 262 -7.80 -9.61 -12.43
N VAL A 263 -8.70 -10.49 -12.84
CA VAL A 263 -9.44 -11.40 -11.95
C VAL A 263 -8.54 -12.49 -11.41
N ASP A 264 -7.68 -13.07 -12.25
CA ASP A 264 -6.73 -14.11 -11.84
C ASP A 264 -5.72 -13.56 -10.83
N PHE A 265 -5.26 -12.32 -11.05
CA PHE A 265 -4.42 -11.61 -10.10
C PHE A 265 -5.10 -11.45 -8.74
N VAL A 266 -6.37 -11.02 -8.69
CA VAL A 266 -7.11 -10.89 -7.42
C VAL A 266 -7.31 -12.23 -6.73
N ASN A 267 -7.59 -13.29 -7.51
CA ASN A 267 -7.73 -14.64 -6.98
C ASN A 267 -6.44 -15.12 -6.32
N GLU A 268 -5.30 -14.94 -6.99
CA GLU A 268 -4.00 -15.36 -6.46
C GLU A 268 -3.57 -14.47 -5.29
N LEU A 269 -3.76 -13.15 -5.38
CA LEU A 269 -3.49 -12.22 -4.27
C LEU A 269 -4.25 -12.63 -3.01
N HIS A 270 -5.54 -12.90 -3.13
CA HIS A 270 -6.39 -13.30 -2.01
C HIS A 270 -5.97 -14.66 -1.45
N LYS A 271 -5.69 -15.64 -2.30
CA LYS A 271 -5.20 -16.96 -1.89
C LYS A 271 -3.89 -16.86 -1.11
N GLN A 272 -2.92 -16.12 -1.62
CA GLN A 272 -1.61 -15.93 -0.98
C GLN A 272 -1.74 -15.17 0.33
N TRP A 273 -2.58 -14.12 0.36
CA TRP A 273 -2.87 -13.36 1.56
C TRP A 273 -3.52 -14.22 2.65
N SER A 274 -4.55 -14.98 2.30
CA SER A 274 -5.25 -15.87 3.24
C SER A 274 -4.34 -16.99 3.74
N ALA A 275 -3.49 -17.57 2.88
CA ALA A 275 -2.48 -18.54 3.30
C ALA A 275 -1.49 -17.94 4.31
N ARG A 276 -0.99 -16.73 4.05
CA ARG A 276 -0.10 -16.00 4.96
C ARG A 276 -0.77 -15.70 6.30
N LYS A 277 -2.03 -15.29 6.31
CA LYS A 277 -2.81 -15.07 7.54
C LYS A 277 -3.17 -16.36 8.27
N ALA A 278 -3.34 -17.48 7.59
CA ALA A 278 -3.62 -18.78 8.20
C ALA A 278 -2.35 -19.42 8.81
N GLN A 279 -1.19 -19.21 8.18
CA GLN A 279 0.11 -19.66 8.70
C GLN A 279 0.59 -18.81 9.88
N ALA A 280 0.15 -17.55 9.96
CA ALA A 280 0.16 -16.79 11.20
C ALA A 280 -0.85 -17.41 12.19
N SER A 281 -0.41 -18.43 12.94
CA SER A 281 -1.15 -18.97 14.09
C SER A 281 -1.64 -17.85 15.02
N PRO A 282 -2.71 -18.04 15.82
CA PRO A 282 -3.12 -17.07 16.84
C PRO A 282 -2.11 -17.06 17.99
N SER A 283 -0.91 -16.57 17.71
CA SER A 283 0.11 -16.22 18.68
C SER A 283 0.26 -14.71 18.60
N GLN A 284 -0.24 -14.10 19.68
CA GLN A 284 -0.17 -12.70 20.09
C GLN A 284 -1.30 -11.78 19.61
N PRO A 285 -1.98 -11.08 20.54
CA PRO A 285 -2.97 -10.08 20.20
C PRO A 285 -2.31 -8.92 19.45
N LYS A 286 -2.79 -8.64 18.24
CA LYS A 286 -2.59 -7.32 17.60
C LYS A 286 -3.24 -6.26 18.51
N ILE A 287 -2.43 -5.37 19.08
CA ILE A 287 -2.91 -4.16 19.76
C ILE A 287 -2.09 -2.94 19.27
N PRO A 288 -2.59 -1.71 19.43
CA PRO A 288 -2.94 -0.77 18.37
C PRO A 288 -1.83 0.24 18.05
N THR A 289 -2.04 0.95 16.95
CA THR A 289 -1.18 1.90 16.22
C THR A 289 -0.80 3.19 16.96
N ASP A 290 -0.49 3.16 18.26
CA ASP A 290 -0.20 4.40 19.01
C ASP A 290 0.83 4.31 20.18
N GLN A 291 1.90 3.52 20.06
CA GLN A 291 2.96 3.52 21.10
C GLN A 291 4.39 3.57 20.53
N ASN A 292 5.15 4.59 20.94
CA ASN A 292 6.61 4.67 20.82
C ASN A 292 7.28 3.32 21.11
N TYR A 293 8.04 2.77 20.16
CA TYR A 293 8.80 1.53 20.35
C TYR A 293 9.78 1.68 21.52
N ALA A 294 9.89 0.64 22.34
CA ALA A 294 10.81 0.69 23.48
C ALA A 294 12.27 0.55 23.03
N ILE A 295 12.53 -0.25 21.98
CA ILE A 295 13.87 -0.58 21.52
C ILE A 295 13.89 -0.59 19.98
N PHE A 296 14.90 0.02 19.38
CA PHE A 296 15.27 -0.18 17.97
C PHE A 296 16.48 -1.12 17.93
N LEU A 297 16.36 -2.24 17.21
CA LEU A 297 17.40 -3.26 17.06
C LEU A 297 18.02 -3.18 15.66
N SER A 298 19.26 -2.70 15.58
CA SER A 298 20.05 -2.61 14.35
C SER A 298 21.00 -3.81 14.25
N TYR A 299 21.04 -4.46 13.09
CA TYR A 299 21.79 -5.69 12.86
C TYR A 299 22.21 -5.82 11.39
N CYS A 300 23.23 -6.64 11.11
CA CYS A 300 23.56 -7.00 9.73
C CYS A 300 22.58 -8.03 9.18
N SER A 301 22.12 -7.88 7.94
CA SER A 301 21.17 -8.82 7.31
C SER A 301 21.64 -10.27 7.32
N ASP A 302 22.95 -10.50 7.30
CA ASP A 302 23.56 -11.85 7.33
C ASP A 302 23.43 -12.50 8.72
N ASP A 303 23.10 -11.73 9.76
CA ASP A 303 22.87 -12.19 11.13
C ASP A 303 21.38 -12.21 11.51
N ARG A 304 20.47 -12.17 10.52
CA ARG A 304 19.03 -12.04 10.74
C ARG A 304 18.45 -13.07 11.70
N GLU A 305 18.86 -14.32 11.59
CA GLU A 305 18.36 -15.38 12.47
C GLU A 305 18.75 -15.13 13.93
N LYS A 306 20.00 -14.68 14.17
CA LYS A 306 20.48 -14.32 15.51
C LYS A 306 19.77 -13.08 16.03
N ALA A 307 19.59 -12.06 15.20
CA ALA A 307 18.85 -10.84 15.56
C ALA A 307 17.39 -11.13 15.93
N ARG A 308 16.72 -12.05 15.21
CA ARG A 308 15.37 -12.54 15.55
C ARG A 308 15.33 -13.24 16.90
N ALA A 309 16.28 -14.12 17.17
CA ALA A 309 16.39 -14.79 18.46
C ALA A 309 16.63 -13.78 19.60
N PHE A 310 17.49 -12.79 19.36
CA PHE A 310 17.79 -11.72 20.30
C PHE A 310 16.55 -10.85 20.59
N LYS A 311 15.81 -10.48 19.55
CA LYS A 311 14.52 -9.80 19.65
C LYS A 311 13.54 -10.60 20.50
N GLY A 312 13.36 -11.88 20.22
CA GLY A 312 12.44 -12.76 20.95
C GLY A 312 12.72 -12.78 22.46
N ALA A 313 13.99 -12.92 22.85
CA ALA A 313 14.38 -12.91 24.26
C ALA A 313 14.08 -11.60 25.00
N LEU A 314 14.11 -10.46 24.29
CA LEU A 314 13.70 -9.16 24.85
C LEU A 314 12.17 -9.03 24.94
N GLU A 315 11.45 -9.49 23.91
CA GLU A 315 9.99 -9.46 23.86
C GLU A 315 9.34 -10.39 24.90
N GLU A 316 9.98 -11.51 25.24
CA GLU A 316 9.58 -12.39 26.36
C GLU A 316 9.51 -11.66 27.71
N GLN A 317 10.26 -10.55 27.87
CA GLN A 317 10.21 -9.70 29.07
C GLN A 317 9.16 -8.58 28.98
N GLY A 318 8.31 -8.59 27.96
CA GLY A 318 7.29 -7.56 27.71
C GLY A 318 7.85 -6.25 27.16
N LEU A 319 9.04 -6.28 26.55
CA LEU A 319 9.61 -5.13 25.84
C LEU A 319 9.14 -5.11 24.38
N TYR A 320 8.91 -3.92 23.83
CA TYR A 320 8.57 -3.76 22.42
C TYR A 320 9.84 -3.47 21.61
N VAL A 321 10.21 -4.39 20.72
CA VAL A 321 11.44 -4.30 19.94
C VAL A 321 11.12 -4.16 18.46
N TRP A 322 11.52 -3.05 17.88
CA TRP A 322 11.45 -2.81 16.44
C TRP A 322 12.76 -3.27 15.78
N MET A 323 12.66 -3.92 14.62
CA MET A 323 13.81 -4.44 13.85
C MET A 323 13.48 -4.31 12.36
N ASP A 324 14.42 -3.80 11.56
CA ASP A 324 14.24 -3.68 10.11
C ASP A 324 14.43 -5.05 9.44
N GLU A 325 13.34 -5.73 9.10
CA GLU A 325 13.38 -7.06 8.45
C GLU A 325 13.50 -6.98 6.93
N ALA A 326 13.23 -5.81 6.36
CA ALA A 326 13.27 -5.59 4.93
C ALA A 326 14.70 -5.18 4.52
N GLY A 327 15.35 -5.99 3.70
CA GLY A 327 16.55 -5.53 2.99
C GLY A 327 16.14 -4.50 1.94
N ILE A 328 16.12 -3.21 2.28
CA ILE A 328 15.60 -2.15 1.40
C ILE A 328 16.73 -1.53 0.57
N GLU A 329 16.57 -1.54 -0.75
CA GLU A 329 17.48 -0.95 -1.76
C GLU A 329 16.95 0.39 -2.30
N ASP A 330 16.81 1.46 -1.50
CA ASP A 330 16.63 2.80 -2.08
C ASP A 330 17.18 3.93 -1.18
N ALA A 331 18.08 4.74 -1.71
CA ALA A 331 19.02 5.56 -0.94
C ALA A 331 18.55 6.99 -0.60
N THR A 332 17.44 7.47 -1.16
CA THR A 332 17.24 8.93 -1.34
C THR A 332 16.12 9.57 -0.51
N ARG A 333 15.19 8.78 0.06
CA ARG A 333 14.21 9.22 1.08
C ARG A 333 14.36 8.51 2.44
N TRP A 334 15.38 7.65 2.53
CA TRP A 334 15.62 6.68 3.60
C TRP A 334 16.30 7.28 4.84
N GLU A 335 17.10 8.35 4.69
CA GLU A 335 17.75 9.01 5.83
C GLU A 335 16.75 9.61 6.81
N ASP A 336 15.69 10.25 6.32
CA ASP A 336 14.66 10.86 7.17
C ASP A 336 13.82 9.80 7.91
N GLU A 337 13.61 8.63 7.29
CA GLU A 337 12.82 7.55 7.88
C GLU A 337 13.63 6.78 8.94
N ILE A 338 14.89 6.43 8.65
CA ILE A 338 15.83 5.91 9.65
C ILE A 338 15.93 6.90 10.80
N LYS A 339 16.20 8.18 10.51
CA LYS A 339 16.38 9.19 11.54
C LYS A 339 15.15 9.30 12.43
N LYS A 340 13.95 9.32 11.86
CA LYS A 340 12.69 9.31 12.63
C LYS A 340 12.54 8.05 13.48
N ASN A 341 12.88 6.88 12.96
CA ASN A 341 12.74 5.62 13.71
C ASN A 341 13.76 5.51 14.84
N VAL A 342 14.99 5.98 14.61
CA VAL A 342 16.04 6.17 15.63
C VAL A 342 15.54 7.14 16.72
N GLU A 343 15.07 8.33 16.35
CA GLU A 343 14.56 9.34 17.29
C GLU A 343 13.36 8.86 18.14
N LYS A 344 12.46 8.06 17.55
CA LYS A 344 11.26 7.53 18.21
C LYS A 344 11.55 6.44 19.24
N ALA A 345 12.66 5.72 19.09
CA ALA A 345 13.03 4.66 19.99
C ALA A 345 13.44 5.20 21.36
N ARG A 346 13.13 4.48 22.44
CA ARG A 346 13.66 4.83 23.77
C ARG A 346 15.10 4.38 23.97
N LEU A 347 15.45 3.24 23.37
CA LEU A 347 16.80 2.69 23.33
C LEU A 347 17.12 2.25 21.91
N PHE A 348 18.39 2.35 21.55
CA PHE A 348 18.95 1.79 20.33
C PHE A 348 19.96 0.70 20.69
N VAL A 349 19.82 -0.48 20.11
CA VAL A 349 20.73 -1.62 20.31
C VAL A 349 21.38 -1.95 18.98
N ALA A 350 22.69 -1.76 18.88
CA ALA A 350 23.50 -2.14 17.73
C ALA A 350 24.10 -3.53 17.96
N LEU A 351 23.69 -4.51 17.16
CA LEU A 351 24.28 -5.85 17.14
C LEU A 351 25.45 -5.89 16.17
N ILE A 352 26.65 -6.16 16.69
CA ILE A 352 27.91 -6.17 15.94
C ILE A 352 28.42 -7.58 15.76
N SER A 353 28.82 -7.91 14.54
CA SER A 353 29.46 -9.17 14.16
C SER A 353 30.58 -8.91 13.14
N GLY A 354 31.39 -9.93 12.88
CA GLY A 354 32.37 -9.92 11.80
C GLY A 354 31.72 -9.76 10.42
N ASN A 355 30.46 -10.22 10.26
CA ASN A 355 29.68 -10.01 9.03
C ASN A 355 29.34 -8.52 8.87
N ALA A 356 28.95 -7.84 9.94
CA ALA A 356 28.65 -6.42 9.94
C ALA A 356 29.86 -5.56 9.51
N VAL A 357 31.05 -5.92 9.98
CA VAL A 357 32.31 -5.22 9.64
C VAL A 357 32.72 -5.44 8.18
N ARG A 358 32.51 -6.65 7.64
CA ARG A 358 32.85 -6.99 6.23
C ARG A 358 31.79 -6.51 5.23
N SER A 359 30.62 -6.11 5.72
CA SER A 359 29.51 -5.69 4.88
C SER A 359 29.86 -4.41 4.12
N HIS A 360 29.70 -4.43 2.79
CA HIS A 360 29.89 -3.25 1.93
C HIS A 360 28.68 -2.30 1.97
N ARG A 361 27.68 -2.57 2.82
CA ARG A 361 26.45 -1.80 2.91
C ARG A 361 26.67 -0.53 3.73
N ARG A 362 26.74 0.61 3.04
CA ARG A 362 26.92 1.95 3.62
C ARG A 362 25.79 2.38 4.59
N TYR A 363 24.64 1.69 4.62
CA TYR A 363 23.46 2.09 5.40
C TYR A 363 23.52 1.72 6.89
N LEU A 364 24.03 0.54 7.22
CA LEU A 364 24.19 0.10 8.63
C LEU A 364 25.08 1.08 9.41
N PHE A 365 26.16 1.53 8.79
CA PHE A 365 27.04 2.57 9.35
C PHE A 365 26.37 3.94 9.49
N LYS A 366 25.39 4.27 8.63
CA LYS A 366 24.62 5.51 8.76
C LYS A 366 23.65 5.45 9.93
N GLU A 367 22.94 4.34 10.13
CA GLU A 367 22.09 4.14 11.33
C GLU A 367 22.91 4.32 12.61
N TRP A 368 24.10 3.72 12.65
CA TRP A 368 24.99 3.81 13.80
C TRP A 368 25.48 5.24 14.03
N ALA A 369 25.81 5.98 12.97
CA ALA A 369 26.16 7.39 13.07
C ALA A 369 24.99 8.23 13.59
N PHE A 370 23.77 8.03 13.07
CA PHE A 370 22.58 8.73 13.55
C PHE A 370 22.26 8.41 15.02
N ALA A 371 22.33 7.14 15.42
CA ALA A 371 22.11 6.73 16.79
C ALA A 371 23.18 7.31 17.75
N ALA A 372 24.43 7.41 17.29
CA ALA A 372 25.50 8.04 18.07
C ALA A 372 25.29 9.55 18.23
N GLU A 373 24.85 10.26 17.19
CA GLU A 373 24.47 11.68 17.28
C GLU A 373 23.26 11.87 18.20
N GLU A 374 22.22 11.06 18.04
CA GLU A 374 21.03 11.11 18.91
C GLU A 374 21.38 10.84 20.37
N SER A 375 22.30 9.91 20.63
CA SER A 375 22.78 9.63 21.98
C SER A 375 23.46 10.84 22.64
N LYS A 376 24.01 11.79 21.88
CA LYS A 376 24.60 13.03 22.42
C LYS A 376 23.53 14.03 22.85
N LEU A 377 22.33 13.96 22.27
CA LEU A 377 21.18 14.79 22.62
C LEU A 377 20.39 14.25 23.82
N ARG A 378 20.65 12.99 24.20
CA ARG A 378 20.01 12.31 25.33
C ARG A 378 20.77 12.53 26.64
N ARG A 379 20.07 12.29 27.74
CA ARG A 379 20.62 12.37 29.10
C ARG A 379 21.78 11.38 29.28
N ARG A 380 22.92 11.85 29.81
CA ARG A 380 24.11 11.00 30.02
C ARG A 380 23.92 9.91 31.09
N ASP A 381 23.01 10.13 32.04
CA ASP A 381 22.69 9.17 33.09
C ASP A 381 21.72 8.06 32.65
N LEU A 382 21.15 8.18 31.44
CA LEU A 382 20.24 7.19 30.83
C LEU A 382 20.73 6.87 29.42
N PRO A 383 21.66 5.90 29.26
CA PRO A 383 22.27 5.59 27.98
C PRO A 383 21.22 5.13 26.97
N TYR A 384 21.11 5.86 25.86
CA TYR A 384 20.22 5.55 24.74
C TYR A 384 20.80 4.44 23.85
N LEU A 385 22.10 4.51 23.56
CA LEU A 385 22.80 3.62 22.63
C LEU A 385 23.53 2.49 23.37
N HIS A 386 23.22 1.26 23.01
CA HIS A 386 23.85 0.04 23.49
C HIS A 386 24.52 -0.71 22.34
N VAL A 387 25.78 -1.11 22.52
CA VAL A 387 26.54 -1.88 21.51
C VAL A 387 26.78 -3.29 22.03
N VAL A 388 26.40 -4.29 21.25
CA VAL A 388 26.47 -5.71 21.61
C VAL A 388 27.24 -6.49 20.55
N SER A 389 28.35 -7.09 20.94
CA SER A 389 29.12 -8.00 20.09
C SER A 389 28.52 -9.41 20.14
N MET A 390 28.10 -9.94 18.99
CA MET A 390 27.43 -11.24 18.87
C MET A 390 28.39 -12.43 18.69
N ASP A 391 29.63 -12.18 18.28
CA ASP A 391 30.59 -13.22 17.91
C ASP A 391 32.01 -12.94 18.45
N GLY A 392 32.13 -11.98 19.36
CA GLY A 392 33.43 -11.58 19.92
C GLY A 392 34.19 -10.55 19.10
N THR A 393 33.57 -9.94 18.08
CA THR A 393 34.09 -8.74 17.41
C THR A 393 34.48 -7.67 18.43
N LEU A 394 35.70 -7.14 18.30
CA LEU A 394 36.29 -6.20 19.26
C LEU A 394 36.02 -4.73 18.87
N PRO A 395 35.98 -3.79 19.84
CA PRO A 395 35.71 -2.38 19.56
C PRO A 395 36.72 -1.68 18.64
N ASP A 396 37.94 -2.18 18.57
CA ASP A 396 39.03 -1.65 17.75
C ASP A 396 39.09 -2.26 16.33
N THR A 397 38.08 -3.07 15.96
CA THR A 397 38.01 -3.69 14.64
C THR A 397 37.89 -2.62 13.55
N PRO A 398 38.78 -2.59 12.54
CA PRO A 398 38.75 -1.60 11.47
C PRO A 398 37.41 -1.60 10.72
N GLY A 399 36.85 -0.40 10.49
CA GLY A 399 35.59 -0.21 9.75
C GLY A 399 34.39 0.16 10.64
N LEU A 400 34.50 0.00 11.96
CA LEU A 400 33.48 0.45 12.91
C LEU A 400 33.48 1.99 13.06
N PRO A 401 32.32 2.62 13.37
CA PRO A 401 32.26 4.05 13.63
C PRO A 401 33.14 4.43 14.84
N PRO A 402 33.94 5.52 14.76
CA PRO A 402 34.82 5.93 15.85
C PRO A 402 34.05 6.26 17.14
N GLU A 403 32.78 6.64 17.04
CA GLU A 403 31.90 6.93 18.18
C GLU A 403 31.68 5.71 19.07
N PHE A 404 31.75 4.49 18.50
CA PHE A 404 31.51 3.26 19.25
C PHE A 404 32.67 2.91 20.19
N ALA A 405 33.86 3.47 19.97
CA ALA A 405 35.01 3.28 20.86
C ALA A 405 34.80 3.90 22.26
N ALA A 406 33.95 4.93 22.37
CA ALA A 406 33.63 5.60 23.63
C ALA A 406 32.43 4.97 24.37
N ILE A 407 31.77 3.98 23.76
CA ILE A 407 30.58 3.32 24.31
C ILE A 407 31.00 2.04 25.01
N GLN A 408 30.31 1.66 26.07
CA GLN A 408 30.54 0.37 26.73
C GLN A 408 29.96 -0.77 25.87
N TRP A 409 30.82 -1.70 25.47
CA TRP A 409 30.43 -2.89 24.73
C TRP A 409 30.01 -4.00 25.69
N ARG A 410 29.04 -4.80 25.24
CA ARG A 410 28.66 -6.06 25.88
C ARG A 410 28.85 -7.20 24.89
N THR A 411 29.16 -8.39 25.38
CA THR A 411 29.41 -9.55 24.51
C THR A 411 28.35 -10.61 24.77
N CYS A 412 27.83 -11.18 23.68
CA CYS A 412 26.82 -12.22 23.65
C CYS A 412 27.25 -13.25 22.60
N PRO A 413 28.25 -14.10 22.91
CA PRO A 413 29.04 -14.84 21.91
C PRO A 413 28.28 -15.91 21.09
N ASP A 414 27.02 -16.18 21.41
CA ASP A 414 26.14 -17.10 20.66
C ASP A 414 24.95 -16.40 19.99
N GLY A 415 24.94 -15.06 19.94
CA GLY A 415 23.84 -14.27 19.38
C GLY A 415 22.59 -14.20 20.25
N LEU A 416 22.61 -14.76 21.46
CA LEU A 416 21.54 -14.64 22.46
C LEU A 416 21.91 -13.65 23.56
N PRO A 417 20.99 -12.79 24.01
CA PRO A 417 21.28 -11.85 25.09
C PRO A 417 21.43 -12.60 26.41
N THR A 418 22.42 -12.21 27.21
CA THR A 418 22.57 -12.76 28.56
C THR A 418 21.43 -12.27 29.47
N PRO A 419 21.03 -13.03 30.51
CA PRO A 419 20.02 -12.57 31.47
C PRO A 419 20.37 -11.22 32.12
N GLU A 420 21.67 -10.98 32.36
CA GLU A 420 22.20 -9.72 32.85
C GLU A 420 21.98 -8.56 31.86
N PHE A 421 22.20 -8.83 30.56
CA PHE A 421 21.93 -7.86 29.51
C PHE A 421 20.45 -7.49 29.47
N VAL A 422 19.59 -8.51 29.41
CA VAL A 422 18.13 -8.34 29.35
C VAL A 422 17.63 -7.57 30.56
N GLY A 423 18.06 -7.94 31.77
CA GLY A 423 17.71 -7.23 33.00
C GLY A 423 18.13 -5.76 32.98
N GLY A 424 19.33 -5.46 32.48
CA GLY A 424 19.81 -4.09 32.31
C GLY A 424 18.99 -3.28 31.32
N VAL A 425 18.60 -3.87 30.19
CA VAL A 425 17.76 -3.22 29.17
C VAL A 425 16.34 -2.97 29.69
N VAL A 426 15.74 -3.94 30.40
CA VAL A 426 14.43 -3.76 31.05
C VAL A 426 14.48 -2.60 32.05
N ALA A 427 15.52 -2.52 32.87
CA ALA A 427 15.71 -1.42 33.81
C ALA A 427 15.84 -0.07 33.08
N ALA A 428 16.64 -0.01 32.00
CA ALA A 428 16.81 1.20 31.21
C ALA A 428 15.50 1.70 30.58
N VAL A 429 14.71 0.80 29.94
CA VAL A 429 13.40 1.16 29.37
C VAL A 429 12.45 1.69 30.44
N ARG A 430 12.43 1.10 31.65
CA ARG A 430 11.60 1.56 32.77
C ARG A 430 12.03 2.95 33.25
N SER A 431 13.33 3.18 33.40
CA SER A 431 13.86 4.49 33.80
C SER A 431 13.54 5.59 32.78
N HIS A 432 13.63 5.29 31.48
CA HIS A 432 13.19 6.21 30.43
C HIS A 432 11.68 6.50 30.50
N LYS A 433 10.83 5.49 30.73
CA LYS A 433 9.37 5.70 30.90
C LYS A 433 9.03 6.57 32.12
N MET A 434 9.74 6.40 33.24
CA MET A 434 9.54 7.23 34.43
C MET A 434 9.99 8.69 34.22
N ALA A 435 11.09 8.89 33.49
CA ALA A 435 11.57 10.23 33.14
C ALA A 435 10.59 10.99 32.24
N ASP A 436 9.95 10.30 31.29
CA ASP A 436 8.92 10.88 30.40
C ASP A 436 7.65 11.32 31.16
N GLN A 437 7.32 10.64 32.27
CA GLN A 437 6.13 10.91 33.08
C GLN A 437 6.33 12.02 34.13
N GLY A 438 7.56 12.24 34.58
CA GLY A 438 7.90 13.28 35.57
C GLY A 438 7.95 14.71 35.01
N PHE A 439 7.65 14.91 33.71
CA PHE A 439 7.65 16.20 33.01
C PHE A 439 6.24 16.65 32.56
N ARG A 440 5.17 16.03 33.07
CA ARG A 440 3.78 16.49 32.84
C ARG A 440 3.25 17.32 33.99
#